data_AF-A0A398AZ82-F1
#
_entry.id   AF-A0A398AZ82-F1
#
_cell.length_a   1.000
_cell.length_b   1.000
_cell.length_c   1.000
_cell.angle_alpha   90.00
_cell.angle_beta   90.00
_cell.angle_gamma   90.00
#
_symmetry.space_group_name_H-M   'P 1'
#
loop_
_entity.id
_entity.type
_entity.pdbx_description
1 polymer ?
#
loop_
_entity_poly.entity_id
_entity_poly.type
_entity_poly.pdbx_seq_one_letter_code
_entity_poly.pdbx_strand_id
1 'polypeptide(L)'
;MSVLLLLVIVVSTNLVSLLVLGSATGSVRTPLMTAVQYISIAEFLSHLEATVMAIWIAGAFIKMYVFYYMLALGTAQWFNLSNYRPLVFPIAFLSVVLAIWQVPDTSAFSVYSQTINSAVGPVLFIVLPLFLLLIAFLRKNKKQEKQVEQQQ
;
A
#
# COMPACT_ATOMS: atom_id res chain seq x y z
N MET A 1 -18.60 -6.16 -1.59
CA MET A 1 -18.74 -6.01 -0.12
C MET A 1 -17.45 -5.52 0.54
N SER A 2 -16.27 -6.09 0.23
CA SER A 2 -14.99 -5.66 0.83
C SER A 2 -14.62 -4.19 0.61
N VAL A 3 -14.93 -3.61 -0.56
CA VAL A 3 -14.65 -2.19 -0.85
C VAL A 3 -15.51 -1.25 0.00
N LEU A 4 -16.79 -1.58 0.20
CA LEU A 4 -17.69 -0.78 1.04
C LEU A 4 -17.24 -0.77 2.50
N LEU A 5 -16.80 -1.93 3.02
CA LEU A 5 -16.22 -2.02 4.37
C LEU A 5 -14.99 -1.13 4.53
N LEU A 6 -14.08 -1.17 3.54
CA LEU A 6 -12.89 -0.30 3.55
C LEU A 6 -13.25 1.19 3.54
N LEU A 7 -14.22 1.58 2.70
CA LEU A 7 -14.70 2.97 2.65
C LEU A 7 -15.29 3.42 3.98
N VAL A 8 -16.13 2.61 4.61
CA VAL A 8 -16.71 2.92 5.92
C VAL A 8 -15.61 3.10 6.97
N ILE A 9 -14.63 2.20 7.04
CA ILE A 9 -13.52 2.28 8.01
C ILE A 9 -12.69 3.56 7.80
N VAL A 10 -12.37 3.91 6.54
CA VAL A 10 -11.58 5.10 6.22
C VAL A 10 -12.36 6.38 6.54
N VAL A 11 -13.65 6.43 6.23
CA VAL A 11 -14.48 7.61 6.53
C VAL A 11 -14.65 7.78 8.04
N SER A 12 -14.94 6.71 8.77
CA SER A 12 -15.09 6.75 10.23
C SER A 12 -13.81 7.25 10.93
N THR A 13 -12.64 6.76 10.52
CA THR A 13 -11.36 7.19 11.13
C THR A 13 -11.01 8.65 10.85
N ASN A 14 -11.31 9.16 9.64
CA ASN A 14 -11.16 10.59 9.33
C ASN A 14 -12.14 11.46 10.12
N LEU A 15 -13.39 11.00 10.29
CA LEU A 15 -14.38 11.72 11.07
C LEU A 15 -13.99 11.83 12.54
N VAL A 16 -13.50 10.74 13.15
CA VAL A 16 -12.97 10.75 14.52
C VAL A 16 -11.80 11.74 14.64
N SER A 17 -10.88 11.74 13.67
CA SER A 17 -9.74 12.68 13.67
C SER A 17 -10.21 14.14 13.62
N LEU A 18 -11.20 14.46 12.77
CA LEU A 18 -11.80 15.79 12.67
C LEU A 18 -12.53 16.22 13.95
N LEU A 19 -13.26 15.31 14.59
CA LEU A 19 -14.01 15.61 15.82
C LEU A 19 -13.08 15.86 17.01
N VAL A 20 -11.93 15.18 17.06
CA VAL A 20 -10.96 15.30 18.18
C VAL A 20 -10.04 16.49 17.99
N LEU A 21 -9.52 16.71 16.77
CA LEU A 21 -8.52 17.74 16.48
C LEU A 21 -9.12 19.04 15.93
N GLY A 22 -10.37 19.04 15.46
CA GLY A 22 -11.04 20.22 14.92
C GLY A 22 -10.28 20.87 13.77
N SER A 23 -10.09 22.19 13.84
CA SER A 23 -9.33 22.97 12.83
C SER A 23 -7.85 22.61 12.77
N ALA A 24 -7.28 21.98 13.81
CA ALA A 24 -5.89 21.51 13.82
C ALA A 24 -5.69 20.23 13.00
N THR A 25 -6.75 19.56 12.53
CA THR A 25 -6.64 18.34 11.71
C THR A 25 -5.81 18.55 10.44
N GLY A 26 -5.89 19.74 9.82
CA GLY A 26 -5.16 20.07 8.60
C GLY A 26 -3.69 20.45 8.81
N SER A 27 -3.28 20.77 10.04
CA SER A 27 -1.91 21.17 10.37
C SER A 27 -1.04 20.03 10.92
N VAL A 28 -1.64 18.90 11.29
CA VAL A 28 -0.93 17.72 11.80
C VAL A 28 -0.70 16.67 10.71
N ARG A 29 0.52 16.16 10.63
CA ARG A 29 0.96 15.22 9.58
C ARG A 29 0.30 13.85 9.68
N THR A 30 -0.10 13.44 10.89
CA THR A 30 -0.73 12.14 11.19
C THR A 30 -1.92 12.32 12.14
N PRO A 31 -3.05 12.88 11.65
CA PRO A 31 -4.16 13.30 12.50
C PRO A 31 -4.76 12.17 13.34
N LEU A 32 -4.92 10.98 12.77
CA LEU A 32 -5.46 9.84 13.50
C LEU A 32 -4.56 9.41 14.65
N MET A 33 -3.24 9.38 14.44
CA MET A 33 -2.27 9.02 15.48
C MET A 33 -2.27 10.05 16.61
N THR A 34 -2.28 11.33 16.25
CA THR A 34 -2.33 12.43 17.22
C THR A 34 -3.65 12.45 17.99
N ALA A 35 -4.77 12.17 17.34
CA ALA A 35 -6.08 12.07 17.99
C ALA A 35 -6.12 10.91 19.00
N VAL A 36 -5.58 9.74 18.64
CA VAL A 36 -5.49 8.58 19.54
C VAL A 36 -4.64 8.90 20.78
N GLN A 37 -3.48 9.53 20.59
CA GLN A 37 -2.62 9.96 21.70
C GLN A 37 -3.30 11.00 22.60
N TYR A 38 -4.09 11.91 22.01
CA TYR A 38 -4.82 12.95 22.75
C TYR A 38 -5.98 12.37 23.58
N ILE A 39 -6.62 11.31 23.11
CA ILE A 39 -7.72 10.62 23.82
C ILE A 39 -7.19 9.71 24.95
N SER A 40 -5.88 9.42 24.99
CA SER A 40 -5.24 8.57 26.02
C SER A 40 -5.11 9.25 27.42
N ILE A 41 -6.17 9.93 27.87
CA ILE A 41 -6.28 10.57 29.19
C ILE A 41 -6.86 9.61 30.25
N ALA A 42 -7.41 8.45 29.85
CA ALA A 42 -7.88 7.43 30.79
C ALA A 42 -6.88 6.26 30.88
N GLU A 43 -6.45 5.91 32.09
CA GLU A 43 -5.48 4.83 32.41
C GLU A 43 -5.88 3.44 31.86
N PHE A 44 -7.15 3.26 31.48
CA PHE A 44 -7.64 2.07 30.78
C PHE A 44 -7.32 2.06 29.27
N LEU A 45 -7.33 3.23 28.61
CA LEU A 45 -7.07 3.35 27.17
C LEU A 45 -5.58 3.23 26.82
N SER A 46 -4.68 3.60 27.74
CA SER A 46 -3.23 3.42 27.55
C SER A 46 -2.82 1.94 27.40
N HIS A 47 -3.51 1.01 28.06
CA HIS A 47 -3.33 -0.43 27.87
C HIS A 47 -3.82 -0.91 26.50
N LEU A 48 -4.90 -0.31 25.99
CA LEU A 48 -5.40 -0.59 24.65
C LEU A 48 -4.49 -0.01 23.56
N GLU A 49 -3.86 1.14 23.79
CA GLU A 49 -2.87 1.73 22.89
C GLU A 49 -1.70 0.77 22.62
N ALA A 50 -1.12 0.18 23.67
CA ALA A 50 -0.05 -0.80 23.54
C ALA A 50 -0.49 -2.04 22.73
N THR A 51 -1.72 -2.52 22.96
CA THR A 51 -2.29 -3.67 22.24
C THR A 51 -2.50 -3.34 20.75
N VAL A 52 -3.03 -2.15 20.45
CA VAL A 52 -3.22 -1.67 19.06
C VAL A 52 -1.86 -1.54 18.36
N MET A 53 -0.85 -0.99 19.03
CA MET A 53 0.51 -0.89 18.49
C MET A 53 1.12 -2.26 18.21
N ALA A 54 0.94 -3.24 19.10
CA ALA A 54 1.41 -4.60 18.89
C ALA A 54 0.76 -5.27 17.66
N ILE A 55 -0.56 -5.12 17.50
CA ILE A 55 -1.29 -5.61 16.31
C ILE A 55 -0.79 -4.91 15.05
N TRP A 56 -0.56 -3.59 15.12
CA TRP A 56 -0.08 -2.79 14.00
C TRP A 56 1.33 -3.21 13.56
N ILE A 57 2.24 -3.40 14.51
CA ILE A 57 3.61 -3.89 14.26
C ILE A 57 3.56 -5.29 13.65
N ALA A 58 2.77 -6.21 14.21
CA ALA A 58 2.62 -7.56 13.65
C ALA A 58 2.08 -7.52 12.21
N GLY A 59 1.08 -6.68 11.95
CA GLY A 59 0.55 -6.46 10.60
C GLY A 59 1.59 -5.87 9.63
N ALA A 60 2.42 -4.93 10.10
CA ALA A 60 3.51 -4.37 9.31
C ALA A 60 4.58 -5.43 8.98
N PHE A 61 4.94 -6.28 9.95
CA PHE A 61 5.86 -7.40 9.73
C PHE A 61 5.33 -8.37 8.68
N ILE A 62 4.07 -8.82 8.81
CA ILE A 62 3.46 -9.73 7.82
C ILE A 62 3.47 -9.08 6.43
N LYS A 63 3.06 -7.82 6.33
CA LYS A 63 3.09 -7.07 5.06
C LYS A 63 4.50 -7.01 4.47
N MET A 64 5.52 -6.77 5.30
CA MET A 64 6.92 -6.72 4.85
C MET A 64 7.37 -8.04 4.23
N TYR A 65 7.07 -9.18 4.88
CA TYR A 65 7.38 -10.51 4.32
C TYR A 65 6.65 -10.78 3.01
N VAL A 66 5.36 -10.41 2.93
CA VAL A 66 4.57 -10.58 1.71
C VAL A 66 5.15 -9.77 0.56
N PHE A 67 5.50 -8.50 0.78
CA PHE A 67 6.12 -7.67 -0.26
C PHE A 67 7.48 -8.20 -0.69
N TYR A 68 8.30 -8.63 0.26
CA TYR A 68 9.60 -9.22 -0.04
C TYR A 68 9.46 -10.51 -0.87
N TYR A 69 8.50 -11.38 -0.52
CA TYR A 69 8.19 -12.58 -1.29
C TYR A 69 7.69 -12.24 -2.71
N MET A 70 6.78 -11.27 -2.83
CA MET A 70 6.29 -10.80 -4.13
C MET A 70 7.41 -10.22 -4.99
N LEU A 71 8.34 -9.47 -4.39
CA LEU A 71 9.50 -8.92 -5.07
C LEU A 71 10.39 -10.06 -5.61
N ALA A 72 10.74 -11.04 -4.77
CA ALA A 72 11.55 -12.18 -5.18
C ALA A 72 10.88 -13.02 -6.28
N LEU A 73 9.59 -13.29 -6.15
CA LEU A 73 8.82 -14.04 -7.14
C LEU A 73 8.66 -13.26 -8.45
N GLY A 74 8.34 -11.97 -8.38
CA GLY A 74 8.18 -11.10 -9.55
C GLY A 74 9.48 -10.93 -10.33
N THR A 75 10.61 -10.78 -9.63
CA THR A 75 11.93 -10.78 -10.26
C THR A 75 12.22 -12.13 -10.90
N ALA A 76 11.93 -13.25 -10.23
CA ALA A 76 12.11 -14.58 -10.82
C ALA A 76 11.31 -14.75 -12.12
N GLN A 77 10.05 -14.29 -12.15
CA GLN A 77 9.21 -14.31 -13.35
C GLN A 77 9.76 -13.43 -14.46
N TRP A 78 10.27 -12.24 -14.14
CA TRP A 78 10.86 -11.33 -15.12
C TRP A 78 12.09 -11.94 -15.81
N PHE A 79 12.90 -12.69 -15.06
CA PHE A 79 14.08 -13.40 -15.56
C PHE A 79 13.79 -14.84 -16.03
N ASN A 80 12.52 -15.25 -16.09
CA ASN A 80 12.10 -16.63 -16.44
C ASN A 80 12.82 -17.72 -15.63
N LEU A 81 13.09 -17.47 -14.35
CA LEU A 81 13.71 -18.42 -13.44
C LEU A 81 12.68 -19.39 -12.89
N SER A 82 12.99 -20.69 -12.95
CA SER A 82 12.12 -21.75 -12.41
C SER A 82 11.95 -21.67 -10.88
N ASN A 83 12.89 -21.04 -10.16
CA ASN A 83 12.86 -20.96 -8.70
C ASN A 83 13.29 -19.57 -8.23
N TYR A 84 12.56 -19.01 -7.24
CA TYR A 84 12.87 -17.71 -6.64
C TYR A 84 13.95 -17.79 -5.54
N ARG A 85 14.27 -18.99 -5.04
CA ARG A 85 15.21 -19.20 -3.92
C ARG A 85 16.60 -18.55 -4.12
N PRO A 86 17.23 -18.60 -5.31
CA PRO A 86 18.53 -17.97 -5.53
C PRO A 86 18.48 -16.43 -5.46
N LEU A 87 17.31 -15.83 -5.69
CA LEU A 87 17.11 -14.38 -5.69
C LEU A 87 16.85 -13.81 -4.30
N VAL A 88 16.47 -14.65 -3.33
CA VAL A 88 16.21 -14.24 -1.95
C VAL A 88 17.43 -13.49 -1.38
N PHE A 89 18.60 -14.12 -1.38
CA PHE A 89 19.79 -13.52 -0.80
C PHE A 89 20.22 -12.19 -1.48
N PRO A 90 20.34 -12.12 -2.82
CA PRO A 90 20.62 -10.86 -3.53
C PRO A 90 19.61 -9.76 -3.24
N ILE A 91 18.31 -10.06 -3.23
CA ILE A 91 17.26 -9.06 -3.01
C ILE A 91 17.28 -8.57 -1.55
N ALA A 92 17.54 -9.46 -0.58
CA ALA A 92 17.71 -9.05 0.82
C ALA A 92 18.91 -8.10 0.96
N PHE A 93 20.05 -8.44 0.37
CA PHE A 93 21.24 -7.60 0.38
C PHE A 93 20.97 -6.23 -0.24
N LEU A 94 20.37 -6.19 -1.43
CA LEU A 94 20.00 -4.93 -2.10
C LEU A 94 19.05 -4.09 -1.22
N SER A 95 18.07 -4.74 -0.60
CA SER A 95 17.08 -4.06 0.26
C SER A 95 17.75 -3.37 1.45
N VAL A 96 18.73 -4.02 2.08
CA VAL A 96 19.50 -3.45 3.20
C VAL A 96 20.37 -2.28 2.72
N VAL A 97 21.07 -2.43 1.59
CA VAL A 97 21.91 -1.36 1.03
C VAL A 97 21.06 -0.13 0.68
N LEU A 98 19.91 -0.34 0.03
CA LEU A 98 18.98 0.73 -0.31
C LEU A 98 18.37 1.39 0.93
N ALA A 99 18.08 0.61 1.98
CA ALA A 99 17.58 1.15 3.24
C ALA A 99 18.61 2.08 3.90
N ILE A 100 19.88 1.71 3.90
CA ILE A 100 20.96 2.56 4.44
C ILE A 100 21.13 3.82 3.60
N TRP A 101 21.06 3.71 2.26
CA TRP A 101 21.16 4.85 1.36
C TRP A 101 20.02 5.86 1.59
N GLN A 102 18.80 5.37 1.78
CA GLN A 102 17.58 6.20 1.84
C GLN A 102 17.41 7.03 3.11
N VAL A 103 18.12 6.71 4.20
CA VAL A 103 17.88 7.33 5.52
C VAL A 103 19.07 8.18 5.99
N PRO A 104 19.49 9.24 5.25
CA PRO A 104 20.40 10.23 5.81
C PRO A 104 19.67 11.19 6.76
N ASP A 105 18.40 11.53 6.48
CA ASP A 105 17.60 12.49 7.26
C ASP A 105 16.11 12.12 7.32
N THR A 106 15.51 12.16 8.51
CA THR A 106 14.08 11.86 8.74
C THR A 106 13.15 12.87 8.07
N SER A 107 13.58 14.12 7.91
CA SER A 107 12.85 15.17 7.19
C SER A 107 12.83 14.91 5.68
N ALA A 108 13.96 14.49 5.11
CA ALA A 108 14.09 14.15 3.69
C ALA A 108 13.24 12.92 3.32
N PHE A 109 13.22 11.90 4.18
CA PHE A 109 12.38 10.71 4.01
C PHE A 109 10.89 11.05 3.87
N SER A 110 10.47 12.07 4.63
CA SER A 110 9.08 12.52 4.72
C SER A 110 8.60 13.19 3.43
N VAL A 111 9.49 13.90 2.73
CA VAL A 111 9.24 14.55 1.44
C VAL A 111 9.31 13.51 0.33
N TYR A 112 10.36 12.69 0.34
CA TYR A 112 10.58 11.61 -0.61
C TYR A 112 9.39 10.63 -0.68
N SER A 113 8.88 10.21 0.49
CA SER A 113 7.70 9.34 0.58
C SER A 113 6.46 9.99 -0.03
N GLN A 114 6.27 11.30 0.17
CA GLN A 114 5.11 12.02 -0.35
C GLN A 114 5.18 12.18 -1.87
N THR A 115 6.37 12.51 -2.39
CA THR A 115 6.63 12.62 -3.83
C THR A 115 6.41 11.28 -4.53
N ILE A 116 6.95 10.19 -4.00
CA ILE A 116 6.78 8.86 -4.60
C ILE A 116 5.34 8.41 -4.54
N ASN A 117 4.67 8.56 -3.41
CA ASN A 117 3.30 8.10 -3.29
C ASN A 117 2.37 8.87 -4.24
N SER A 118 2.61 10.17 -4.42
CA SER A 118 1.85 11.00 -5.36
C SER A 118 2.14 10.66 -6.83
N ALA A 119 3.36 10.25 -7.17
CA ALA A 119 3.72 9.92 -8.55
C ALA A 119 3.37 8.48 -8.92
N VAL A 120 3.75 7.52 -8.07
CA VAL A 120 3.65 6.07 -8.34
C VAL A 120 2.25 5.53 -8.03
N GLY A 121 1.59 6.06 -7.00
CA GLY A 121 0.27 5.60 -6.56
C GLY A 121 -0.78 5.64 -7.68
N PRO A 122 -1.04 6.82 -8.30
CA PRO A 122 -2.03 6.93 -9.38
C PRO A 122 -1.70 6.06 -10.59
N VAL A 123 -0.41 5.92 -10.92
CA VAL A 123 0.02 5.09 -12.05
C VAL A 123 -0.31 3.61 -11.83
N LEU A 124 0.00 3.07 -10.65
CA LEU A 124 -0.27 1.67 -10.34
C LEU A 124 -1.77 1.37 -10.13
N PHE A 125 -2.50 2.27 -9.47
CA PHE A 125 -3.89 2.00 -9.08
C PHE A 125 -4.94 2.46 -10.09
N ILE A 126 -4.61 3.40 -10.98
CA ILE A 126 -5.55 3.93 -11.97
C ILE A 126 -5.07 3.59 -13.38
N VAL A 127 -3.84 3.96 -13.73
CA VAL A 127 -3.35 3.82 -15.12
C VAL A 127 -3.24 2.35 -15.51
N LEU A 128 -2.62 1.52 -14.66
CA LEU A 128 -2.42 0.10 -14.94
C LEU A 128 -3.73 -0.70 -15.13
N PRO A 129 -4.74 -0.61 -14.24
CA PRO A 129 -6.01 -1.32 -14.46
C PRO A 129 -6.78 -0.77 -15.66
N LEU A 130 -6.74 0.54 -15.92
CA LEU A 130 -7.41 1.14 -17.07
C LEU A 130 -6.77 0.67 -18.38
N PHE A 131 -5.45 0.56 -18.41
CA PHE A 131 -4.71 0.00 -19.54
C PHE A 131 -5.04 -1.49 -19.78
N LEU A 132 -5.09 -2.30 -18.71
CA LEU A 132 -5.54 -3.70 -18.82
C LEU A 132 -6.97 -3.79 -19.34
N LEU A 133 -7.86 -2.90 -18.89
CA LEU A 133 -9.26 -2.86 -19.30
C LEU A 133 -9.39 -2.48 -20.79
N LEU A 134 -8.60 -1.51 -21.27
CA LEU A 134 -8.53 -1.17 -22.69
C LEU A 134 -8.08 -2.36 -23.53
N ILE A 135 -7.01 -3.07 -23.12
CA ILE A 135 -6.55 -4.28 -23.81
C ILE A 135 -7.66 -5.35 -23.83
N ALA A 136 -8.35 -5.55 -22.71
CA ALA A 136 -9.43 -6.51 -22.61
C ALA A 136 -10.60 -6.18 -23.56
N PHE A 137 -10.98 -4.90 -23.66
CA PHE A 137 -12.03 -4.43 -24.56
C PHE A 137 -11.66 -4.64 -26.04
N LEU A 138 -10.42 -4.27 -26.41
CA LEU A 138 -9.89 -4.48 -27.76
C LEU A 138 -9.80 -5.96 -28.15
N ARG A 139 -9.45 -6.85 -27.19
CA ARG A 139 -9.45 -8.30 -27.42
C ARG A 139 -10.85 -8.89 -27.54
N LYS A 140 -11.84 -8.37 -26.82
CA LYS A 140 -13.23 -8.85 -26.87
C LYS A 140 -13.85 -8.61 -28.26
N ASN A 141 -13.60 -7.45 -28.87
CA ASN A 141 -14.12 -7.14 -30.20
C ASN A 141 -13.55 -8.08 -31.28
N LYS A 142 -12.24 -8.40 -31.23
CA LYS A 142 -11.63 -9.37 -32.18
C LYS A 142 -12.15 -10.80 -32.04
N LYS A 143 -12.66 -11.18 -30.86
CA LYS A 143 -13.21 -12.52 -30.62
C LYS A 143 -14.66 -12.65 -31.10
N GLN A 144 -15.41 -11.55 -31.13
CA GLN A 144 -16.76 -11.50 -31.68
C GLN A 144 -16.75 -11.47 -33.22
N GLU A 145 -15.84 -10.73 -33.85
CA GLU A 145 -15.66 -10.72 -35.32
C GLU A 145 -15.40 -12.13 -35.88
N LYS A 146 -14.50 -12.90 -35.25
CA LYS A 146 -14.19 -14.28 -35.68
C LYS A 146 -15.34 -15.27 -35.49
N GLN A 147 -16.30 -15.01 -34.62
CA GLN A 147 -17.47 -15.87 -34.43
C GLN A 147 -18.58 -15.58 -35.45
N VAL A 148 -18.66 -14.35 -35.94
CA VAL A 148 -19.62 -13.95 -36.99
C VAL A 148 -19.17 -14.46 -38.37
N GLU A 149 -17.85 -14.44 -38.66
CA GLU A 149 -17.31 -15.00 -39.93
C GLU A 149 -17.37 -16.53 -40.01
N GLN A 150 -17.47 -17.25 -38.88
CA GLN A 150 -17.59 -18.72 -38.86
C GLN A 150 -19.04 -19.23 -38.96
N GLN A 151 -20.03 -18.33 -38.94
CA GLN A 151 -21.45 -18.64 -39.07
C GLN A 151 -22.05 -18.23 -40.42
N GLN A 152 -21.23 -17.71 -41.35
CA GLN A 152 -21.55 -17.46 -42.76
C GLN A 152 -20.87 -18.50 -43.64
#